data_AF-A0AAE0ZD88-F1
#
_entry.id   AF-A0AAE0ZD88-F1
#
_cell.length_a   1.000
_cell.length_b   1.000
_cell.length_c   1.000
_cell.angle_alpha   90.00
_cell.angle_beta   90.00
_cell.angle_gamma   90.00
#
_symmetry.space_group_name_H-M   'P 1'
#
loop_
_entity.id
_entity.type
_entity.pdbx_description
1 polymer ?
#
loop_
_entity_poly.entity_id
_entity_poly.type
_entity_poly.pdbx_seq_one_letter_code
_entity_poly.pdbx_strand_id
1 'polypeptide(L)'
;MGGPLPVVNRDKLPLVFHEPHVYTGFRPLHQPWKNYVLSLFQWHNEVMNVWTHLLALVVVLLRAAIWSLEFDLVLDPYMWPLAVGIATIVVLYTCSSCAHCFSNRSELTHYTCFMCDYAGIGLYGFGSTILHYWYCLHEDFLGSLSHQLATPVGALLGVLTCVCCSISKTKYKRPYPFIRRVWQMSSVLAIYLWLIFPIWYKIWLYVHDGEWESSFRHHLQQMLWFTMGGFFFGTDIPQRFYPGKFDLLGHSHQLFHVCIFMTTFEQMNAIYLEMTDGIHHVRRMEAPTWLNTWGAFWFVVLANAVVVYCFHTKVQARLETEALKKQDGDGFKICGHEDVPTACSAKGQGNGSGAMVGGKEVFAGNVSANDKSNVFSKNDTNSLKKWEKDGGTIEKRSQETNNHNGCIPVKRS
;
A
#
# COMPACT_ATOMS: atom_id res chain seq x y z
N MET A 1 4.73 31.23 15.10
CA MET A 1 4.81 29.81 14.68
C MET A 1 4.42 29.74 13.20
N GLY A 2 5.32 29.29 12.32
CA GLY A 2 5.06 29.28 10.88
C GLY A 2 4.00 28.25 10.47
N GLY A 3 3.14 28.62 9.52
CA GLY A 3 2.18 27.72 8.88
C GLY A 3 2.83 26.78 7.86
N PRO A 4 2.03 26.02 7.09
CA PRO A 4 2.57 25.15 6.05
C PRO A 4 3.29 25.97 4.96
N LEU A 5 4.40 25.43 4.46
CA LEU A 5 5.20 26.05 3.42
C LEU A 5 4.50 26.00 2.04
N PRO A 6 4.86 26.89 1.10
CA PRO A 6 4.38 26.82 -0.27
C PRO A 6 4.68 25.47 -0.93
N VAL A 7 3.81 25.08 -1.87
CA VAL A 7 3.98 23.86 -2.67
C VAL A 7 5.19 23.97 -3.61
N VAL A 8 5.75 22.82 -4.00
CA VAL A 8 6.91 22.68 -4.88
C VAL A 8 6.59 21.86 -6.12
N ASN A 9 7.42 22.01 -7.15
CA ASN A 9 7.39 21.15 -8.33
C ASN A 9 8.01 19.80 -8.02
N ARG A 10 7.60 18.76 -8.76
CA ARG A 10 8.07 17.38 -8.55
C ARG A 10 9.61 17.25 -8.62
N ASP A 11 10.28 18.10 -9.39
CA ASP A 11 11.74 18.01 -9.60
C ASP A 11 12.55 18.31 -8.32
N LYS A 12 11.89 18.90 -7.31
CA LYS A 12 12.47 19.13 -5.98
C LYS A 12 12.28 17.94 -5.02
N LEU A 13 11.62 16.87 -5.46
CA LEU A 13 11.27 15.72 -4.64
C LEU A 13 11.92 14.43 -5.17
N PRO A 14 12.23 13.47 -4.28
CA PRO A 14 12.62 12.13 -4.69
C PRO A 14 11.57 11.46 -5.58
N LEU A 15 12.04 10.57 -6.46
CA LEU A 15 11.23 9.91 -7.48
C LEU A 15 10.04 9.11 -6.92
N VAL A 16 10.10 8.67 -5.67
CA VAL A 16 8.99 7.93 -5.02
C VAL A 16 7.70 8.75 -4.95
N PHE A 17 7.79 10.07 -4.79
CA PHE A 17 6.64 10.98 -4.65
C PHE A 17 6.02 11.41 -5.98
N HIS A 18 6.65 11.11 -7.12
CA HIS A 18 6.27 11.67 -8.42
C HIS A 18 5.01 11.02 -8.99
N GLU A 19 3.83 11.58 -8.82
CA GLU A 19 2.65 10.96 -9.43
C GLU A 19 2.65 11.04 -10.98
N PRO A 20 2.21 9.98 -11.70
CA PRO A 20 2.17 9.99 -13.16
C PRO A 20 1.36 11.17 -13.70
N HIS A 21 1.92 11.89 -14.68
CA HIS A 21 1.29 13.04 -15.34
C HIS A 21 0.97 14.24 -14.43
N VAL A 22 1.41 14.22 -13.16
CA VAL A 22 1.32 15.34 -12.22
C VAL A 22 2.69 16.00 -12.07
N TYR A 23 2.75 17.33 -12.25
CA TYR A 23 4.03 18.05 -12.29
C TYR A 23 4.25 19.03 -11.14
N THR A 24 3.17 19.60 -10.61
CA THR A 24 3.18 20.68 -9.63
C THR A 24 2.28 20.37 -8.42
N GLY A 25 2.29 21.26 -7.42
CA GLY A 25 1.38 21.18 -6.29
C GLY A 25 1.78 20.23 -5.17
N PHE A 26 3.04 19.76 -5.14
CA PHE A 26 3.49 18.83 -4.10
C PHE A 26 3.89 19.56 -2.81
N ARG A 27 3.63 18.94 -1.66
CA ARG A 27 4.05 19.50 -0.36
C ARG A 27 5.54 19.23 -0.08
N PRO A 28 6.27 20.20 0.52
CA PRO A 28 7.64 19.99 0.97
C PRO A 28 7.80 18.86 1.98
N LEU A 29 8.96 18.19 1.95
CA LEU A 29 9.30 17.12 2.89
C LEU A 29 9.78 17.67 4.23
N HIS A 30 9.84 16.78 5.22
CA HIS A 30 10.46 16.96 6.54
C HIS A 30 9.92 18.15 7.36
N GLN A 31 8.71 18.61 7.05
CA GLN A 31 8.03 19.63 7.86
C GLN A 31 7.55 19.05 9.19
N PRO A 32 7.27 19.85 10.23
CA PRO A 32 6.56 19.38 11.42
C PRO A 32 5.21 18.74 11.09
N TRP A 33 4.76 17.74 11.85
CA TRP A 33 3.50 17.02 11.61
C TRP A 33 2.28 17.94 11.51
N LYS A 34 2.24 18.97 12.38
CA LYS A 34 1.21 20.01 12.37
C LYS A 34 1.05 20.68 11.01
N ASN A 35 2.13 20.87 10.24
CA ASN A 35 2.07 21.53 8.94
C ASN A 35 1.29 20.68 7.92
N TYR A 36 1.39 19.35 7.98
CA TYR A 36 0.60 18.47 7.11
C TYR A 36 -0.89 18.51 7.46
N VAL A 37 -1.24 18.58 8.76
CA VAL A 37 -2.62 18.77 9.18
C VAL A 37 -3.15 20.15 8.76
N LEU A 38 -2.37 21.21 8.94
CA LEU A 38 -2.77 22.56 8.48
C LEU A 38 -2.87 22.65 6.96
N SER A 39 -2.12 21.81 6.21
CA SER A 39 -2.19 21.79 4.74
C SER A 39 -3.54 21.33 4.19
N LEU A 40 -4.42 20.76 5.02
CA LEU A 40 -5.82 20.49 4.64
C LEU A 40 -6.55 21.74 4.13
N PHE A 41 -6.11 22.93 4.56
CA PHE A 41 -6.68 24.21 4.13
C PHE A 41 -5.82 24.93 3.09
N GLN A 42 -4.90 24.21 2.43
CA GLN A 42 -4.01 24.72 1.38
C GLN A 42 -4.23 23.96 0.06
N TRP A 43 -4.16 24.67 -1.07
CA TRP A 43 -4.18 24.04 -2.39
C TRP A 43 -2.89 23.25 -2.66
N HIS A 44 -3.03 21.94 -2.81
CA HIS A 44 -1.96 21.01 -3.19
C HIS A 44 -2.55 19.76 -3.85
N ASN A 45 -1.73 18.96 -4.52
CA ASN A 45 -2.17 17.81 -5.32
C ASN A 45 -2.94 16.74 -4.50
N GLU A 46 -2.61 16.60 -3.22
CA GLU A 46 -3.29 15.65 -2.33
C GLU A 46 -4.57 16.17 -1.64
N VAL A 47 -4.92 17.47 -1.74
CA VAL A 47 -5.93 18.08 -0.85
C VAL A 47 -7.30 17.45 -1.04
N MET A 48 -7.69 17.22 -2.29
CA MET A 48 -8.96 16.61 -2.64
C MET A 48 -8.98 15.12 -2.34
N ASN A 49 -7.83 14.42 -2.41
CA ASN A 49 -7.74 13.01 -1.99
C ASN A 49 -8.08 12.88 -0.51
N VAL A 50 -7.61 13.82 0.32
CA VAL A 50 -7.93 13.83 1.75
C VAL A 50 -9.39 14.22 2.01
N TRP A 51 -9.86 15.33 1.45
CA TRP A 51 -11.20 15.84 1.75
C TRP A 51 -12.34 14.94 1.28
N THR A 52 -12.19 14.27 0.13
CA THR A 52 -13.20 13.33 -0.36
C THR A 52 -13.46 12.19 0.62
N HIS A 53 -12.41 11.60 1.19
CA HIS A 53 -12.54 10.54 2.20
C HIS A 53 -12.83 11.07 3.62
N LEU A 54 -12.39 12.26 4.00
CA LEU A 54 -12.81 12.89 5.26
C LEU A 54 -14.31 13.19 5.27
N LEU A 55 -14.86 13.71 4.17
CA LEU A 55 -16.29 13.96 4.05
C LEU A 55 -17.07 12.64 4.08
N ALA A 56 -16.60 11.62 3.37
CA ALA A 56 -17.19 10.29 3.42
C ALA A 56 -17.20 9.71 4.85
N LEU A 57 -16.10 9.88 5.60
CA LEU A 57 -16.02 9.50 7.01
C LEU A 57 -17.10 10.19 7.85
N VAL A 58 -17.29 11.50 7.70
CA VAL A 58 -18.34 12.25 8.41
C VAL A 58 -19.72 11.71 8.06
N VAL A 59 -20.01 11.45 6.78
CA VAL A 59 -21.29 10.89 6.34
C VAL A 59 -21.56 9.53 6.98
N VAL A 60 -20.56 8.64 7.01
CA VAL A 60 -20.69 7.30 7.62
C VAL A 60 -20.88 7.39 9.13
N LEU A 61 -20.16 8.29 9.82
CA LEU A 61 -20.34 8.50 11.26
C LEU A 61 -21.72 9.05 11.61
N LEU A 62 -22.23 10.00 10.82
CA LEU A 62 -23.59 10.52 10.98
C LEU A 62 -24.64 9.42 10.75
N ARG A 63 -24.47 8.61 9.71
CA ARG A 63 -25.35 7.47 9.44
C ARG A 63 -25.29 6.42 10.56
N ALA A 64 -24.10 6.10 11.06
CA ALA A 64 -23.93 5.19 12.19
C ALA A 64 -24.62 5.71 13.46
N ALA A 65 -24.53 7.01 13.73
CA ALA A 65 -25.22 7.63 14.85
C ALA A 65 -26.75 7.53 14.71
N ILE A 66 -27.30 7.79 13.52
CA ILE A 66 -28.74 7.65 13.26
C ILE A 66 -29.17 6.20 13.42
N TRP A 67 -28.45 5.25 12.81
CA TRP A 67 -28.78 3.83 12.90
C TRP A 67 -28.64 3.25 14.31
N SER A 68 -27.78 3.82 15.17
CA SER A 68 -27.71 3.42 16.58
C SER A 68 -28.97 3.76 17.38
N LEU A 69 -29.84 4.63 16.86
CA LEU A 69 -31.16 4.93 17.44
C LEU A 69 -32.23 3.94 16.97
N GLU A 70 -32.02 3.30 15.82
CA GLU A 70 -32.97 2.36 15.19
C GLU A 70 -32.62 0.90 15.49
N PHE A 71 -31.34 0.59 15.59
CA PHE A 71 -30.80 -0.76 15.75
C PHE A 71 -29.86 -0.84 16.97
N ASP A 72 -30.00 -1.89 17.76
CA ASP A 72 -29.07 -2.16 18.88
C ASP A 72 -27.76 -2.77 18.36
N LEU A 73 -26.84 -1.92 17.91
CA LEU A 73 -25.55 -2.31 17.32
C LEU A 73 -24.60 -3.01 18.30
N VAL A 74 -24.90 -3.01 19.61
CA VAL A 74 -24.00 -3.47 20.66
C VAL A 74 -24.48 -4.79 21.25
N LEU A 75 -25.73 -4.85 21.69
CA LEU A 75 -26.24 -6.00 22.45
C LEU A 75 -26.97 -7.01 21.58
N ASP A 76 -27.52 -6.62 20.41
CA ASP A 76 -28.18 -7.55 19.51
C ASP A 76 -27.17 -8.23 18.56
N PRO A 77 -26.94 -9.56 18.67
CA PRO A 77 -25.98 -10.26 17.82
C PRO A 77 -26.33 -10.17 16.33
N TYR A 78 -27.61 -10.05 15.97
CA TYR A 78 -28.03 -9.89 14.57
C TYR A 78 -27.58 -8.54 13.97
N MET A 79 -27.19 -7.58 14.80
CA MET A 79 -26.68 -6.27 14.40
C MET A 79 -25.14 -6.18 14.42
N TRP A 80 -24.44 -7.19 14.95
CA TRP A 80 -22.98 -7.21 14.93
C TRP A 80 -22.37 -7.20 13.51
N PRO A 81 -22.92 -7.92 12.51
CA PRO A 81 -22.45 -7.79 11.12
C PRO A 81 -22.52 -6.34 10.62
N LEU A 82 -23.61 -5.63 10.91
CA LEU A 82 -23.78 -4.21 10.58
C LEU A 82 -22.73 -3.35 11.29
N ALA A 83 -22.56 -3.54 12.61
CA ALA A 83 -21.62 -2.77 13.42
C ALA A 83 -20.16 -2.96 12.95
N VAL A 84 -19.77 -4.21 12.65
CA VAL A 84 -18.46 -4.53 12.06
C VAL A 84 -18.31 -3.90 10.68
N GLY A 85 -19.32 -4.00 9.81
CA GLY A 85 -19.34 -3.36 8.50
C GLY A 85 -19.07 -1.85 8.57
N ILE A 86 -19.81 -1.14 9.43
CA ILE A 86 -19.61 0.30 9.69
C ILE A 86 -18.18 0.57 10.18
N ALA A 87 -17.70 -0.19 11.16
CA ALA A 87 -16.35 -0.03 11.70
C ALA A 87 -15.27 -0.18 10.62
N THR A 88 -15.43 -1.15 9.70
CA THR A 88 -14.48 -1.32 8.59
C THR A 88 -14.46 -0.14 7.62
N ILE A 89 -15.63 0.47 7.33
CA ILE A 89 -15.74 1.66 6.47
C ILE A 89 -15.10 2.88 7.16
N VAL A 90 -15.31 3.03 8.47
CA VAL A 90 -14.66 4.09 9.27
C VAL A 90 -13.13 3.96 9.23
N VAL A 91 -12.61 2.74 9.39
CA VAL A 91 -11.17 2.47 9.31
C VAL A 91 -10.63 2.75 7.91
N LEU A 92 -11.33 2.33 6.84
CA LEU A 92 -10.96 2.64 5.45
C LEU A 92 -10.74 4.14 5.24
N TYR A 93 -11.75 4.96 5.55
CA TYR A 93 -11.65 6.39 5.31
C TYR A 93 -10.64 7.10 6.21
N THR A 94 -10.49 6.63 7.45
CA THR A 94 -9.48 7.15 8.37
C THR A 94 -8.07 6.85 7.86
N CYS A 95 -7.79 5.60 7.50
CA CYS A 95 -6.48 5.19 6.98
C CYS A 95 -6.13 5.92 5.68
N SER A 96 -7.08 6.01 4.75
CA SER A 96 -6.85 6.70 3.47
C SER A 96 -6.62 8.20 3.64
N SER A 97 -7.46 8.88 4.42
CA SER A 97 -7.31 10.31 4.70
C SER A 97 -5.98 10.61 5.40
N CYS A 98 -5.60 9.79 6.39
CA CYS A 98 -4.30 9.90 7.05
C CYS A 98 -3.15 9.67 6.07
N ALA A 99 -3.26 8.66 5.20
CA ALA A 99 -2.21 8.33 4.27
C ALA A 99 -1.92 9.50 3.32
N HIS A 100 -2.96 10.05 2.71
CA HIS A 100 -2.83 11.21 1.84
C HIS A 100 -2.46 12.49 2.59
N CYS A 101 -2.84 12.63 3.87
CA CYS A 101 -2.43 13.77 4.68
C CYS A 101 -0.92 13.76 4.96
N PHE A 102 -0.38 12.61 5.35
CA PHE A 102 0.98 12.50 5.90
C PHE A 102 2.04 11.94 4.95
N SER A 103 1.65 11.43 3.78
CA SER A 103 2.56 10.76 2.83
C SER A 103 3.76 11.63 2.42
N ASN A 104 3.60 12.96 2.28
CA ASN A 104 4.67 13.88 1.91
C ASN A 104 5.63 14.25 3.07
N ARG A 105 5.62 13.53 4.19
CA ARG A 105 6.55 13.81 5.30
C ARG A 105 7.97 13.33 5.03
N SER A 106 8.12 12.06 4.69
CA SER A 106 9.40 11.40 4.44
C SER A 106 9.15 10.16 3.58
N GLU A 107 10.18 9.58 2.98
CA GLU A 107 10.02 8.36 2.18
C GLU A 107 9.47 7.19 3.03
N LEU A 108 9.97 7.02 4.26
CA LEU A 108 9.48 5.98 5.17
C LEU A 108 8.01 6.20 5.54
N THR A 109 7.64 7.45 5.86
CA THR A 109 6.23 7.80 6.15
C THR A 109 5.36 7.54 4.94
N HIS A 110 5.79 7.93 3.73
CA HIS A 110 5.06 7.66 2.49
C HIS A 110 4.73 6.17 2.34
N TYR A 111 5.72 5.29 2.46
CA TYR A 111 5.48 3.85 2.38
C TYR A 111 4.53 3.36 3.48
N THR A 112 4.78 3.75 4.73
CA THR A 112 4.01 3.26 5.89
C THR A 112 2.55 3.68 5.81
N CYS A 113 2.29 4.95 5.52
CA CYS A 113 0.96 5.51 5.32
C CYS A 113 0.16 4.76 4.26
N PHE A 114 0.73 4.53 3.07
CA PHE A 114 0.03 3.80 2.02
C PHE A 114 -0.15 2.31 2.34
N MET A 115 0.73 1.68 3.12
CA MET A 115 0.50 0.31 3.60
C MET A 115 -0.67 0.24 4.60
N CYS A 116 -0.82 1.24 5.48
CA CYS A 116 -2.01 1.38 6.33
C CYS A 116 -3.29 1.60 5.50
N ASP A 117 -3.22 2.39 4.43
CA ASP A 117 -4.34 2.57 3.50
C ASP A 117 -4.75 1.25 2.83
N TYR A 118 -3.78 0.47 2.35
CA TYR A 118 -4.05 -0.85 1.78
C TYR A 118 -4.66 -1.84 2.78
N ALA A 119 -4.24 -1.78 4.05
CA ALA A 119 -4.88 -2.53 5.13
C ALA A 119 -6.35 -2.12 5.31
N GLY A 120 -6.65 -0.81 5.24
CA GLY A 120 -8.01 -0.29 5.26
C GLY A 120 -8.88 -0.81 4.10
N ILE A 121 -8.34 -0.84 2.88
CA ILE A 121 -9.03 -1.40 1.70
C ILE A 121 -9.35 -2.87 1.90
N GLY A 122 -8.38 -3.67 2.36
CA GLY A 122 -8.57 -5.10 2.63
C GLY A 122 -9.61 -5.35 3.74
N LEU A 123 -9.56 -4.56 4.82
CA LEU A 123 -10.51 -4.65 5.92
C LEU A 123 -11.93 -4.27 5.50
N TYR A 124 -12.10 -3.25 4.66
CA TYR A 124 -13.41 -2.89 4.09
C TYR A 124 -13.97 -4.01 3.20
N GLY A 125 -13.15 -4.63 2.35
CA GLY A 125 -13.61 -5.78 1.56
C GLY A 125 -14.06 -6.95 2.43
N PHE A 126 -13.40 -7.18 3.57
CA PHE A 126 -13.84 -8.15 4.57
C PHE A 126 -15.17 -7.74 5.23
N GLY A 127 -15.32 -6.48 5.66
CA GLY A 127 -16.57 -5.98 6.22
C GLY A 127 -17.74 -6.07 5.24
N SER A 128 -17.50 -5.77 3.97
CA SER A 128 -18.47 -5.95 2.89
C SER A 128 -18.86 -7.41 2.67
N THR A 129 -17.91 -8.34 2.83
CA THR A 129 -18.20 -9.78 2.80
C THR A 129 -19.17 -10.14 3.91
N ILE A 130 -18.92 -9.67 5.13
CA ILE A 130 -19.81 -9.87 6.27
C ILE A 130 -21.20 -9.29 5.97
N LEU A 131 -21.30 -8.04 5.52
CA LEU A 131 -22.59 -7.40 5.23
C LEU A 131 -23.42 -8.17 4.21
N HIS A 132 -22.84 -8.52 3.05
CA HIS A 132 -23.61 -9.19 2.01
C HIS A 132 -23.97 -10.64 2.36
N TYR A 133 -23.09 -11.39 3.04
CA TYR A 133 -23.40 -12.78 3.40
C TYR A 133 -24.43 -12.89 4.53
N TRP A 134 -24.48 -11.92 5.45
CA TRP A 134 -25.45 -11.94 6.56
C TRP A 134 -26.80 -11.33 6.21
N TYR A 135 -26.83 -10.33 5.33
CA TYR A 135 -28.08 -9.60 5.05
C TYR A 135 -28.62 -9.83 3.64
N CYS A 136 -27.81 -10.32 2.70
CA CYS A 136 -28.21 -10.45 1.30
C CYS A 136 -28.10 -11.88 0.75
N LEU A 137 -27.70 -12.87 1.57
CA LEU A 137 -27.57 -14.26 1.10
C LEU A 137 -28.95 -14.90 0.94
N HIS A 138 -29.21 -15.46 -0.23
CA HIS A 138 -30.47 -16.14 -0.51
C HIS A 138 -30.60 -17.48 0.26
N GLU A 139 -31.84 -17.90 0.51
CA GLU A 139 -32.21 -19.12 1.25
C GLU A 139 -31.54 -20.39 0.68
N ASP A 140 -31.38 -20.48 -0.65
CA ASP A 140 -30.76 -21.64 -1.32
C ASP A 140 -29.29 -21.88 -0.93
N PHE A 141 -28.61 -20.85 -0.44
CA PHE A 141 -27.21 -20.93 -0.02
C PHE A 141 -27.03 -21.00 1.49
N LEU A 142 -28.10 -20.97 2.27
CA LEU A 142 -28.01 -21.15 3.72
C LEU A 142 -27.45 -22.54 4.04
N GLY A 143 -26.48 -22.56 4.96
CA GLY A 143 -25.74 -23.77 5.32
C GLY A 143 -24.76 -24.29 4.25
N SER A 144 -24.70 -23.69 3.05
CA SER A 144 -23.74 -24.08 2.00
C SER A 144 -22.28 -23.87 2.42
N LEU A 145 -21.34 -24.50 1.71
CA LEU A 145 -19.91 -24.29 1.92
C LEU A 145 -19.52 -22.81 1.75
N SER A 146 -20.14 -22.10 0.80
CA SER A 146 -19.92 -20.67 0.59
C SER A 146 -20.30 -19.86 1.84
N HIS A 147 -21.46 -20.17 2.43
CA HIS A 147 -21.93 -19.53 3.65
C HIS A 147 -20.99 -19.81 4.84
N GLN A 148 -20.64 -21.08 5.07
CA GLN A 148 -19.75 -21.47 6.17
C GLN A 148 -18.35 -20.85 6.05
N LEU A 149 -17.85 -20.67 4.82
CA LEU A 149 -16.53 -20.11 4.54
C LEU A 149 -16.54 -18.59 4.34
N ALA A 150 -17.70 -17.92 4.38
CA ALA A 150 -17.85 -16.48 4.13
C ALA A 150 -16.82 -15.63 4.89
N THR A 151 -16.80 -15.80 6.21
CA THR A 151 -15.92 -15.05 7.12
C THR A 151 -14.45 -15.43 6.97
N PRO A 152 -14.03 -16.72 7.06
CA PRO A 152 -12.60 -17.05 6.98
C PRO A 152 -11.99 -16.74 5.61
N VAL A 153 -12.71 -16.95 4.51
CA VAL A 153 -12.23 -16.59 3.16
C VAL A 153 -12.17 -15.07 3.00
N GLY A 154 -13.19 -14.35 3.45
CA GLY A 154 -13.17 -12.88 3.45
C GLY A 154 -11.99 -12.31 4.25
N ALA A 155 -11.70 -12.88 5.42
CA ALA A 155 -10.59 -12.48 6.28
C ALA A 155 -9.24 -12.74 5.59
N LEU A 156 -9.06 -13.93 5.00
CA LEU A 156 -7.85 -14.29 4.25
C LEU A 156 -7.63 -13.35 3.06
N LEU A 157 -8.65 -13.11 2.25
CA LEU A 157 -8.57 -12.23 1.08
C LEU A 157 -8.33 -10.77 1.49
N GLY A 158 -8.86 -10.34 2.64
CA GLY A 158 -8.62 -9.01 3.19
C GLY A 158 -7.16 -8.80 3.56
N VAL A 159 -6.55 -9.76 4.24
CA VAL A 159 -5.11 -9.73 4.57
C VAL A 159 -4.26 -9.85 3.31
N LEU A 160 -4.63 -10.72 2.37
CA LEU A 160 -3.92 -10.89 1.10
C LEU A 160 -3.92 -9.59 0.28
N THR A 161 -5.01 -8.81 0.33
CA THR A 161 -5.07 -7.49 -0.30
C THR A 161 -3.99 -6.56 0.24
N CYS A 162 -3.84 -6.47 1.56
CA CYS A 162 -2.79 -5.68 2.19
C CYS A 162 -1.39 -6.17 1.79
N VAL A 163 -1.15 -7.49 1.81
CA VAL A 163 0.13 -8.10 1.42
C VAL A 163 0.48 -7.76 -0.02
N CYS A 164 -0.42 -8.04 -0.97
CA CYS A 164 -0.19 -7.84 -2.40
C CYS A 164 0.05 -6.36 -2.74
N CYS A 165 -0.74 -5.45 -2.17
CA CYS A 165 -0.55 -4.01 -2.35
C CYS A 165 0.75 -3.50 -1.72
N SER A 166 1.15 -4.04 -0.56
CA SER A 166 2.44 -3.73 0.07
C SER A 166 3.63 -4.23 -0.74
N ILE A 167 3.55 -5.44 -1.32
CA ILE A 167 4.55 -5.96 -2.27
C ILE A 167 4.64 -5.02 -3.48
N SER A 168 3.50 -4.67 -4.07
CA SER A 168 3.41 -3.76 -5.22
C SER A 168 4.10 -2.43 -4.97
N LYS A 169 3.87 -1.82 -3.80
CA LYS A 169 4.46 -0.52 -3.44
C LYS A 169 5.95 -0.62 -3.10
N THR A 170 6.37 -1.67 -2.39
CA THR A 170 7.73 -1.74 -1.84
C THR A 170 8.76 -2.37 -2.78
N LYS A 171 8.37 -3.35 -3.60
CA LYS A 171 9.29 -4.13 -4.44
C LYS A 171 9.71 -3.40 -5.72
N TYR A 172 8.78 -2.67 -6.34
CA TYR A 172 8.99 -2.08 -7.66
C TYR A 172 9.43 -0.61 -7.56
N LYS A 173 10.28 -0.16 -8.49
CA LYS A 173 10.74 1.23 -8.61
C LYS A 173 10.24 1.83 -9.94
N ARG A 174 10.29 3.16 -10.09
CA ARG A 174 9.91 3.85 -11.34
C ARG A 174 10.99 3.65 -12.43
N PRO A 175 10.62 3.56 -13.73
CA PRO A 175 9.25 3.47 -14.24
C PRO A 175 8.61 2.14 -13.83
N TYR A 176 7.37 2.20 -13.34
CA TYR A 176 6.73 1.04 -12.74
C TYR A 176 6.32 0.01 -13.80
N PRO A 177 6.66 -1.28 -13.62
CA PRO A 177 6.24 -2.32 -14.53
C PRO A 177 4.75 -2.64 -14.37
N PHE A 178 4.11 -3.15 -15.42
CA PHE A 178 2.67 -3.50 -15.42
C PHE A 178 2.30 -4.48 -14.30
N ILE A 179 3.20 -5.42 -13.96
CA ILE A 179 3.01 -6.39 -12.87
C ILE A 179 2.69 -5.72 -11.52
N ARG A 180 3.14 -4.47 -11.29
CA ARG A 180 2.80 -3.69 -10.11
C ARG A 180 1.29 -3.50 -9.98
N ARG A 181 0.62 -3.17 -11.09
CA ARG A 181 -0.84 -2.99 -11.15
C ARG A 181 -1.57 -4.31 -10.99
N VAL A 182 -1.04 -5.38 -11.58
CA VAL A 182 -1.60 -6.74 -11.44
C VAL A 182 -1.72 -7.11 -9.96
N TRP A 183 -0.66 -6.97 -9.16
CA TRP A 183 -0.70 -7.25 -7.72
C TRP A 183 -1.82 -6.50 -6.97
N GLN A 184 -2.05 -5.23 -7.29
CA GLN A 184 -3.06 -4.40 -6.61
C GLN A 184 -4.47 -4.73 -7.08
N MET A 185 -4.67 -4.81 -8.40
CA MET A 185 -6.00 -4.98 -8.98
C MET A 185 -6.49 -6.42 -8.81
N SER A 186 -5.63 -7.42 -8.93
CA SER A 186 -6.05 -8.82 -8.82
C SER A 186 -6.44 -9.20 -7.40
N SER A 187 -5.78 -8.66 -6.37
CA SER A 187 -6.12 -8.93 -4.98
C SER A 187 -7.46 -8.29 -4.59
N VAL A 188 -7.66 -7.04 -4.99
CA VAL A 188 -8.94 -6.33 -4.79
C VAL A 188 -10.06 -6.99 -5.58
N LEU A 189 -9.80 -7.43 -6.81
CA LEU A 189 -10.79 -8.19 -7.59
C LEU A 189 -11.14 -9.53 -6.94
N ALA A 190 -10.17 -10.25 -6.38
CA ALA A 190 -10.41 -11.54 -5.73
C ALA A 190 -11.37 -11.39 -4.53
N ILE A 191 -11.12 -10.43 -3.64
CA ILE A 191 -12.05 -10.17 -2.52
C ILE A 191 -13.39 -9.63 -3.01
N TYR A 192 -13.40 -8.83 -4.08
CA TYR A 192 -14.63 -8.31 -4.66
C TYR A 192 -15.52 -9.42 -5.23
N LEU A 193 -14.96 -10.38 -5.98
CA LEU A 193 -15.70 -11.53 -6.50
C LEU A 193 -16.30 -12.38 -5.39
N TRP A 194 -15.59 -12.52 -4.27
CA TRP A 194 -16.11 -13.22 -3.10
C TRP A 194 -17.28 -12.47 -2.45
N LEU A 195 -17.08 -11.19 -2.11
CA LEU A 195 -18.10 -10.42 -1.38
C LEU A 195 -19.38 -10.18 -2.19
N ILE A 196 -19.31 -10.17 -3.53
CA ILE A 196 -20.46 -9.84 -4.37
C ILE A 196 -21.31 -11.07 -4.71
N PHE A 197 -20.85 -12.29 -4.40
CA PHE A 197 -21.54 -13.53 -4.71
C PHE A 197 -23.04 -13.53 -4.33
N PRO A 198 -23.45 -13.13 -3.10
CA PRO A 198 -24.87 -13.04 -2.73
C PRO A 198 -25.68 -12.14 -3.66
N ILE A 199 -25.10 -10.99 -4.02
CA ILE A 199 -25.75 -9.97 -4.85
C ILE A 199 -25.90 -10.44 -6.30
N TRP A 200 -24.88 -11.10 -6.86
CA TRP A 200 -24.99 -11.68 -8.21
C TRP A 200 -26.09 -12.72 -8.30
N TYR A 201 -26.26 -13.52 -7.26
CA TYR A 201 -27.31 -14.53 -7.25
C TYR A 201 -28.70 -13.90 -7.20
N LYS A 202 -28.90 -12.87 -6.37
CA LYS A 202 -30.15 -12.09 -6.36
C LYS A 202 -30.44 -11.42 -7.72
N ILE A 203 -29.42 -10.88 -8.38
CA ILE A 203 -29.56 -10.33 -9.74
C ILE A 203 -29.97 -11.42 -10.73
N TRP A 204 -29.39 -12.61 -10.63
CA TRP A 204 -29.76 -13.74 -11.48
C TRP A 204 -31.22 -14.17 -11.28
N LEU A 205 -31.66 -14.29 -10.03
CA LEU A 205 -33.06 -14.56 -9.70
C LEU A 205 -34.00 -13.49 -10.24
N TYR A 206 -33.68 -12.20 -10.07
CA TYR A 206 -34.49 -11.11 -10.63
C TYR A 206 -34.65 -11.23 -12.15
N VAL A 207 -33.55 -11.52 -12.88
CA VAL A 207 -33.60 -11.66 -14.34
C VAL A 207 -34.44 -12.86 -14.78
N HIS A 208 -34.46 -13.94 -13.99
CA HIS A 208 -35.17 -15.16 -14.33
C HIS A 208 -36.65 -15.15 -13.89
N ASP A 209 -36.91 -14.72 -12.65
CA ASP A 209 -38.20 -14.83 -11.97
C ASP A 209 -38.96 -13.49 -11.92
N GLY A 210 -38.28 -12.37 -12.19
CA GLY A 210 -38.89 -11.03 -12.25
C GLY A 210 -39.17 -10.39 -10.89
N GLU A 211 -38.70 -10.97 -9.79
CA GLU A 211 -38.95 -10.45 -8.44
C GLU A 211 -38.06 -9.24 -8.12
N TRP A 212 -38.70 -8.08 -8.00
CA TRP A 212 -38.02 -6.82 -7.74
C TRP A 212 -37.98 -6.51 -6.24
N GLU A 213 -36.77 -6.49 -5.68
CA GLU A 213 -36.54 -6.02 -4.31
C GLU A 213 -36.18 -4.53 -4.26
N SER A 214 -36.54 -3.87 -3.15
CA SER A 214 -36.29 -2.44 -2.93
C SER A 214 -34.79 -2.08 -2.95
N SER A 215 -33.93 -2.98 -2.45
CA SER A 215 -32.47 -2.82 -2.36
C SER A 215 -31.75 -2.96 -3.71
N PHE A 216 -32.40 -3.55 -4.72
CA PHE A 216 -31.76 -3.96 -5.98
C PHE A 216 -31.04 -2.82 -6.71
N ARG A 217 -31.72 -1.67 -6.82
CA ARG A 217 -31.16 -0.49 -7.48
C ARG A 217 -29.86 -0.04 -6.82
N HIS A 218 -29.81 -0.04 -5.49
CA HIS A 218 -28.65 0.38 -4.74
C HIS A 218 -27.48 -0.61 -4.90
N HIS A 219 -27.75 -1.92 -4.92
CA HIS A 219 -26.74 -2.93 -5.24
C HIS A 219 -26.18 -2.79 -6.66
N LEU A 220 -27.02 -2.52 -7.66
CA LEU A 220 -26.54 -2.27 -9.02
C LEU A 220 -25.66 -1.01 -9.09
N GLN A 221 -26.07 0.07 -8.43
CA GLN A 221 -25.28 1.30 -8.36
C GLN A 221 -23.94 1.06 -7.64
N GLN A 222 -23.93 0.32 -6.53
CA GLN A 222 -22.71 -0.10 -5.82
C GLN A 222 -21.72 -0.79 -6.77
N MET A 223 -22.19 -1.76 -7.58
CA MET A 223 -21.34 -2.49 -8.53
C MET A 223 -20.79 -1.59 -9.64
N LEU A 224 -21.62 -0.68 -10.17
CA LEU A 224 -21.21 0.28 -11.20
C LEU A 224 -20.15 1.24 -10.67
N TRP A 225 -20.36 1.82 -9.48
CA TRP A 225 -19.40 2.74 -8.85
C TRP A 225 -18.08 2.05 -8.52
N PHE A 226 -18.12 0.81 -8.02
CA PHE A 226 -16.89 0.04 -7.75
C PHE A 226 -16.09 -0.20 -9.04
N THR A 227 -16.78 -0.58 -10.12
CA THR A 227 -16.16 -0.81 -11.44
C THR A 227 -15.55 0.47 -12.01
N MET A 228 -16.27 1.59 -11.93
CA MET A 228 -15.75 2.92 -12.31
C MET A 228 -14.53 3.32 -11.47
N GLY A 229 -14.54 3.02 -10.17
CA GLY A 229 -13.38 3.23 -9.30
C GLY A 229 -12.15 2.46 -9.81
N GLY A 230 -12.31 1.17 -10.12
CA GLY A 230 -11.24 0.36 -10.71
C GLY A 230 -10.71 0.93 -12.04
N PHE A 231 -11.59 1.48 -12.88
CA PHE A 231 -11.21 2.16 -14.12
C PHE A 231 -10.34 3.40 -13.85
N PHE A 232 -10.76 4.32 -12.98
CA PHE A 232 -9.99 5.53 -12.70
C PHE A 232 -8.66 5.23 -12.00
N PHE A 233 -8.64 4.27 -11.07
CA PHE A 233 -7.42 3.81 -10.42
C PHE A 233 -6.42 3.20 -11.42
N GLY A 234 -6.92 2.42 -12.38
CA GLY A 234 -6.08 1.64 -13.30
C GLY A 234 -5.55 2.40 -14.52
N THR A 235 -6.14 3.54 -14.89
CA THR A 235 -5.92 4.16 -16.21
C THR A 235 -5.18 5.49 -16.22
N ASP A 236 -5.11 6.18 -15.07
CA ASP A 236 -4.62 7.57 -14.94
C ASP A 236 -5.41 8.59 -15.79
N ILE A 237 -6.67 8.30 -16.13
CA ILE A 237 -7.55 9.22 -16.89
C ILE A 237 -8.27 10.18 -15.92
N PRO A 238 -8.31 11.50 -16.18
CA PRO A 238 -7.98 12.16 -17.45
C PRO A 238 -6.54 12.69 -17.59
N GLN A 239 -5.75 12.72 -16.51
CA GLN A 239 -4.42 13.35 -16.51
C GLN A 239 -3.43 12.73 -17.51
N ARG A 240 -3.64 11.47 -17.90
CA ARG A 240 -2.88 10.79 -18.96
C ARG A 240 -3.00 11.50 -20.32
N PHE A 241 -4.18 12.04 -20.64
CA PHE A 241 -4.41 12.73 -21.92
C PHE A 241 -4.01 14.21 -21.88
N TYR A 242 -4.08 14.84 -20.71
CA TYR A 242 -3.69 16.23 -20.51
C TYR A 242 -2.74 16.38 -19.31
N PRO A 243 -1.47 15.95 -19.45
CA PRO A 243 -0.51 16.03 -18.35
C PRO A 243 -0.34 17.47 -17.84
N GLY A 244 -0.27 17.65 -16.53
CA GLY A 244 -0.16 18.98 -15.89
C GLY A 244 -1.48 19.73 -15.70
N LYS A 245 -2.56 19.37 -16.41
CA LYS A 245 -3.84 20.11 -16.32
C LYS A 245 -4.66 19.73 -15.10
N PHE A 246 -4.47 18.53 -14.58
CA PHE A 246 -5.22 17.97 -13.46
C PHE A 246 -4.34 17.82 -12.21
N ASP A 247 -3.28 18.63 -12.07
CA ASP A 247 -2.31 18.52 -10.98
C ASP A 247 -2.93 18.69 -9.59
N LEU A 248 -3.96 19.55 -9.48
CA LEU A 248 -4.60 19.88 -8.20
C LEU A 248 -6.01 19.29 -8.06
N LEU A 249 -6.77 19.23 -9.16
CA LEU A 249 -8.19 18.86 -9.15
C LEU A 249 -8.52 17.99 -10.36
N GLY A 250 -9.34 16.96 -10.14
CA GLY A 250 -9.95 16.14 -11.19
C GLY A 250 -9.05 15.05 -11.76
N HIS A 251 -7.87 14.79 -11.18
CA HIS A 251 -7.07 13.63 -11.59
C HIS A 251 -7.71 12.32 -11.13
N SER A 252 -7.35 11.22 -11.79
CA SER A 252 -7.99 9.92 -11.67
C SER A 252 -8.10 9.41 -10.24
N HIS A 253 -7.08 9.60 -9.41
CA HIS A 253 -7.10 9.14 -8.02
C HIS A 253 -8.17 9.86 -7.16
N GLN A 254 -8.45 11.14 -7.44
CA GLN A 254 -9.56 11.86 -6.79
C GLN A 254 -10.92 11.30 -7.23
N LEU A 255 -11.06 11.01 -8.54
CA LEU A 255 -12.28 10.40 -9.08
C LEU A 255 -12.50 8.98 -8.53
N PHE A 256 -11.40 8.23 -8.35
CA PHE A 256 -11.41 6.95 -7.67
C PHE A 256 -11.95 7.08 -6.24
N HIS A 257 -11.47 8.04 -5.43
CA HIS A 257 -12.00 8.29 -4.08
C HIS A 257 -13.50 8.59 -4.09
N VAL A 258 -13.96 9.43 -5.02
CA VAL A 258 -15.40 9.72 -5.17
C VAL A 258 -16.19 8.45 -5.50
N CYS A 259 -15.68 7.59 -6.39
CA CYS A 259 -16.33 6.30 -6.71
C CYS A 259 -16.39 5.37 -5.50
N ILE A 260 -15.33 5.31 -4.68
CA ILE A 260 -15.33 4.52 -3.44
C ILE A 260 -16.32 5.06 -2.42
N PHE A 261 -16.45 6.39 -2.29
CA PHE A 261 -17.52 7.00 -1.49
C PHE A 261 -18.92 6.59 -1.99
N MET A 262 -19.19 6.72 -3.30
CA MET A 262 -20.48 6.31 -3.84
C MET A 262 -20.73 4.81 -3.67
N THR A 263 -19.70 3.97 -3.76
CA THR A 263 -19.81 2.53 -3.54
C THR A 263 -20.29 2.21 -2.12
N THR A 264 -19.66 2.78 -1.08
CA THR A 264 -20.06 2.52 0.30
C THR A 264 -21.41 3.15 0.62
N PHE A 265 -21.70 4.33 0.06
CA PHE A 265 -22.97 5.02 0.26
C PHE A 265 -24.14 4.18 -0.25
N GLU A 266 -24.02 3.64 -1.47
CA GLU A 266 -25.05 2.77 -2.06
C GLU A 266 -25.09 1.40 -1.39
N GLN A 267 -23.95 0.83 -0.97
CA GLN A 267 -23.95 -0.39 -0.15
C GLN A 267 -24.75 -0.17 1.15
N MET A 268 -24.51 0.92 1.87
CA MET A 268 -25.23 1.22 3.10
C MET A 268 -26.73 1.47 2.84
N ASN A 269 -27.10 2.11 1.72
CA ASN A 269 -28.52 2.25 1.34
C ASN A 269 -29.17 0.88 1.10
N ALA A 270 -28.49 0.01 0.37
CA ALA A 270 -28.98 -1.33 0.09
C ALA A 270 -29.17 -2.14 1.39
N ILE A 271 -28.13 -2.19 2.23
CA ILE A 271 -28.17 -2.92 3.51
C ILE A 271 -29.26 -2.38 4.44
N TYR A 272 -29.50 -1.06 4.46
CA TYR A 272 -30.61 -0.52 5.23
C TYR A 272 -31.96 -1.10 4.80
N LEU A 273 -32.21 -1.16 3.49
CA LEU A 273 -33.44 -1.72 2.94
C LEU A 273 -33.56 -3.22 3.19
N GLU A 274 -32.47 -3.98 3.01
CA GLU A 274 -32.43 -5.42 3.36
C GLU A 274 -32.78 -5.64 4.83
N MET A 275 -32.30 -4.76 5.71
CA MET A 275 -32.59 -4.84 7.13
C MET A 275 -34.02 -4.42 7.42
N THR A 276 -34.55 -3.32 6.89
CA THR A 276 -35.91 -2.87 7.19
C THR A 276 -36.98 -3.80 6.61
N ASP A 277 -36.74 -4.34 5.41
CA ASP A 277 -37.72 -5.13 4.68
C ASP A 277 -37.57 -6.62 5.01
N GLY A 278 -36.34 -7.07 5.30
CA GLY A 278 -35.96 -8.48 5.45
C GLY A 278 -35.58 -8.93 6.87
N ILE A 279 -35.71 -8.10 7.91
CA ILE A 279 -35.24 -8.45 9.27
C ILE A 279 -35.81 -9.78 9.79
N HIS A 280 -37.06 -10.09 9.41
CA HIS A 280 -37.72 -11.32 9.83
C HIS A 280 -37.04 -12.56 9.24
N HIS A 281 -36.51 -12.47 8.01
CA HIS A 281 -35.73 -13.55 7.40
C HIS A 281 -34.38 -13.70 8.12
N VAL A 282 -33.68 -12.61 8.37
CA VAL A 282 -32.40 -12.61 9.10
C VAL A 282 -32.51 -13.24 10.49
N ARG A 283 -33.58 -12.94 11.22
CA ARG A 283 -33.83 -13.48 12.57
C ARG A 283 -34.25 -14.95 12.61
N ARG A 284 -34.56 -15.57 11.46
CA ARG A 284 -34.79 -17.03 11.38
C ARG A 284 -33.49 -17.82 11.28
N MET A 285 -32.38 -17.17 10.92
CA MET A 285 -31.06 -17.79 10.86
C MET A 285 -30.44 -17.94 12.25
N GLU A 286 -29.41 -18.77 12.35
CA GLU A 286 -28.58 -18.81 13.56
C GLU A 286 -27.95 -17.43 13.83
N ALA A 287 -28.00 -17.00 15.08
CA ALA A 287 -27.46 -15.72 15.48
C ALA A 287 -25.95 -15.62 15.15
N PRO A 288 -25.47 -14.48 14.63
CA PRO A 288 -24.04 -14.23 14.46
C PRO A 288 -23.30 -14.42 15.78
N THR A 289 -22.12 -15.02 15.71
CA THR A 289 -21.27 -15.25 16.88
C THR A 289 -20.24 -14.15 16.97
N TRP A 290 -19.63 -13.99 18.15
CA TRP A 290 -18.55 -13.03 18.30
C TRP A 290 -17.36 -13.41 17.39
N LEU A 291 -17.06 -14.70 17.24
CA LEU A 291 -15.94 -15.18 16.42
C LEU A 291 -16.11 -14.87 14.93
N ASN A 292 -17.32 -15.00 14.37
CA ASN A 292 -17.57 -14.73 12.96
C ASN A 292 -17.84 -13.25 12.63
N THR A 293 -17.85 -12.37 13.65
CA THR A 293 -18.01 -10.92 13.49
C THR A 293 -16.82 -10.18 14.09
N TRP A 294 -16.92 -9.71 15.34
CA TRP A 294 -15.92 -8.88 16.01
C TRP A 294 -14.57 -9.58 16.23
N GLY A 295 -14.58 -10.87 16.52
CA GLY A 295 -13.36 -11.67 16.64
C GLY A 295 -12.59 -11.75 15.32
N ALA A 296 -13.29 -12.01 14.22
CA ALA A 296 -12.70 -11.99 12.89
C ALA A 296 -12.23 -10.57 12.49
N PHE A 297 -12.98 -9.53 12.83
CA PHE A 297 -12.55 -8.13 12.63
C PHE A 297 -11.20 -7.86 13.30
N TRP A 298 -11.07 -8.15 14.60
CA TRP A 298 -9.82 -7.93 15.32
C TRP A 298 -8.68 -8.81 14.82
N PHE A 299 -8.98 -10.04 14.42
CA PHE A 299 -7.99 -10.90 13.77
C PHE A 299 -7.44 -10.26 12.47
N VAL A 300 -8.30 -9.76 11.59
CA VAL A 300 -7.88 -9.10 10.34
C VAL A 300 -7.10 -7.81 10.63
N VAL A 301 -7.52 -7.02 11.61
CA VAL A 301 -6.80 -5.80 12.05
C VAL A 301 -5.38 -6.15 12.53
N LEU A 302 -5.25 -7.14 13.42
CA LEU A 302 -3.96 -7.57 13.95
C LEU A 302 -3.07 -8.17 12.86
N ALA A 303 -3.62 -9.02 11.99
CA ALA A 303 -2.88 -9.60 10.87
C ALA A 303 -2.36 -8.51 9.92
N ASN A 304 -3.20 -7.53 9.57
CA ASN A 304 -2.76 -6.39 8.76
C ASN A 304 -1.72 -5.52 9.47
N ALA A 305 -1.84 -5.30 10.78
CA ALA A 305 -0.82 -4.58 11.55
C ALA A 305 0.55 -5.29 11.49
N VAL A 306 0.57 -6.63 11.60
CA VAL A 306 1.79 -7.44 11.43
C VAL A 306 2.35 -7.28 10.01
N VAL A 307 1.51 -7.34 8.98
CA VAL A 307 1.93 -7.11 7.59
C VAL A 307 2.58 -5.73 7.44
N VAL A 308 1.90 -4.67 7.88
CA VAL A 308 2.41 -3.30 7.81
C VAL A 308 3.74 -3.17 8.54
N TYR A 309 3.86 -3.72 9.76
CA TYR A 309 5.10 -3.71 10.54
C TYR A 309 6.26 -4.42 9.81
N CYS A 310 6.00 -5.60 9.24
CA CYS A 310 7.00 -6.37 8.51
C CYS A 310 7.51 -5.64 7.27
N PHE A 311 6.64 -4.97 6.52
CA PHE A 311 7.07 -4.18 5.37
C PHE A 311 7.70 -2.84 5.78
N HIS A 312 7.23 -2.21 6.84
CA HIS A 312 7.81 -0.98 7.40
C HIS A 312 9.29 -1.20 7.76
N THR A 313 9.58 -2.22 8.57
CA THR A 313 10.94 -2.56 9.00
C THR A 313 11.86 -2.87 7.82
N LYS A 314 11.36 -3.61 6.82
CA LYS A 314 12.10 -3.87 5.57
C LYS A 314 12.40 -2.60 4.78
N VAL A 315 11.43 -1.69 4.66
CA VAL A 315 11.62 -0.41 3.95
C VAL A 315 12.60 0.48 4.72
N GLN A 316 12.49 0.55 6.04
CA GLN A 316 13.39 1.32 6.89
C GLN A 316 14.85 0.88 6.69
N ALA A 317 15.14 -0.42 6.85
CA ALA A 317 16.48 -0.96 6.67
C ALA A 317 17.04 -0.68 5.26
N ARG A 318 16.19 -0.77 4.22
CA ARG A 318 16.57 -0.43 2.85
C ARG A 318 16.96 1.06 2.71
N LEU A 319 16.13 1.96 3.25
CA LEU A 319 16.38 3.40 3.15
C LEU A 319 17.64 3.81 3.93
N GLU A 320 17.88 3.22 5.09
CA GLU A 320 19.12 3.43 5.87
C GLU A 320 20.35 2.98 5.07
N THR A 321 20.29 1.80 4.44
CA THR A 321 21.37 1.31 3.56
C THR A 321 21.60 2.22 2.35
N GLU A 322 20.52 2.72 1.72
CA GLU A 322 20.62 3.65 0.59
C GLU A 322 21.19 5.02 1.02
N ALA A 323 20.93 5.47 2.25
CA ALA A 323 21.49 6.70 2.80
C ALA A 323 23.00 6.59 3.07
N LEU A 324 23.44 5.47 3.67
CA LEU A 324 24.87 5.21 3.92
C LEU A 324 25.67 5.17 2.61
N LYS A 325 25.17 4.46 1.58
CA LYS A 325 25.83 4.39 0.27
C LYS A 325 25.98 5.75 -0.43
N LYS A 326 25.03 6.68 -0.21
CA LYS A 326 25.14 8.04 -0.75
C LYS A 326 26.24 8.83 -0.05
N GLN A 327 26.36 8.69 1.27
CA GLN A 327 27.42 9.34 2.05
C GLN A 327 28.81 8.84 1.63
N ASP A 328 28.98 7.52 1.45
CA ASP A 328 30.26 6.94 1.02
C ASP A 328 30.62 7.34 -0.42
N GLY A 329 29.63 7.39 -1.33
CA GLY A 329 29.83 7.77 -2.73
C GLY A 329 30.18 9.25 -2.94
N ASP A 330 29.65 10.14 -2.10
CA ASP A 330 30.02 11.56 -2.10
C ASP A 330 31.35 11.79 -1.37
N GLY A 331 31.68 10.99 -0.35
CA GLY A 331 32.99 11.02 0.32
C GLY A 331 34.16 10.70 -0.63
N PHE A 332 33.97 9.80 -1.59
CA PHE A 332 34.99 9.49 -2.61
C PHE A 332 35.19 10.63 -3.63
N LYS A 333 34.19 11.50 -3.84
CA LYS A 333 34.33 12.67 -4.72
C LYS A 333 35.07 13.84 -4.07
N ILE A 334 35.14 13.90 -2.74
CA ILE A 334 35.83 15.00 -2.03
C ILE A 334 37.34 14.72 -1.89
N CYS A 335 37.79 13.46 -1.98
CA CYS A 335 39.21 13.09 -1.91
C CYS A 335 39.94 13.05 -3.26
N GLY A 336 39.37 13.63 -4.33
CA GLY A 336 39.90 13.55 -5.69
C GLY A 336 40.15 14.90 -6.35
N HIS A 337 40.83 15.83 -5.67
CA HIS A 337 41.52 16.98 -6.28
C HIS A 337 42.41 17.65 -5.22
N GLU A 338 43.54 17.03 -4.90
CA GLU A 338 44.72 17.79 -4.48
C GLU A 338 45.71 17.73 -5.65
N ASP A 339 45.65 18.75 -6.50
CA ASP A 339 46.69 19.04 -7.48
C ASP A 339 47.97 19.38 -6.72
N VAL A 340 48.88 18.42 -6.64
CA VAL A 340 50.27 18.63 -6.21
C VAL A 340 50.99 19.38 -7.34
N PRO A 341 51.51 20.60 -7.11
CA PRO A 341 52.41 21.23 -8.08
C PRO A 341 53.83 20.72 -7.83
N THR A 342 54.32 19.89 -8.74
CA THR A 342 55.74 19.54 -8.86
C THR A 342 56.49 20.67 -9.56
N ALA A 343 57.39 21.39 -8.89
CA ALA A 343 58.44 22.18 -9.57
C ALA A 343 59.66 22.48 -8.68
N CYS A 344 60.77 21.85 -9.06
CA CYS A 344 62.17 22.33 -9.12
C CYS A 344 62.81 23.23 -8.04
N SER A 345 63.86 22.65 -7.45
CA SER A 345 65.12 23.21 -6.92
C SER A 345 65.57 24.59 -7.43
N ALA A 346 65.91 25.49 -6.50
CA ALA A 346 67.00 26.45 -6.63
C ALA A 346 67.59 26.83 -5.24
N LYS A 347 68.92 26.77 -5.16
CA LYS A 347 69.75 27.22 -4.02
C LYS A 347 69.67 28.74 -3.83
N GLY A 348 69.78 29.21 -2.59
CA GLY A 348 70.10 30.61 -2.28
C GLY A 348 70.25 30.88 -0.77
N GLN A 349 71.47 31.19 -0.34
CA GLN A 349 71.84 31.62 1.02
C GLN A 349 71.27 33.02 1.35
N GLY A 350 71.07 33.31 2.63
CA GLY A 350 70.90 34.69 3.11
C GLY A 350 70.50 34.81 4.59
N ASN A 351 71.43 35.30 5.41
CA ASN A 351 71.31 35.68 6.83
C ASN A 351 70.19 36.69 7.12
N GLY A 352 69.68 36.68 8.37
CA GLY A 352 68.95 37.83 8.93
C GLY A 352 68.33 37.59 10.31
N SER A 353 68.95 38.17 11.34
CA SER A 353 68.61 38.12 12.77
C SER A 353 67.34 38.89 13.18
N GLY A 354 66.77 38.54 14.35
CA GLY A 354 65.83 39.35 15.16
C GLY A 354 64.70 38.49 15.75
N ALA A 355 64.77 38.01 16.99
CA ALA A 355 64.32 38.67 18.23
C ALA A 355 62.83 39.09 18.18
N MET A 356 61.94 38.88 19.16
CA MET A 356 61.87 38.14 20.42
C MET A 356 60.39 38.29 20.89
N VAL A 357 59.93 37.42 21.80
CA VAL A 357 58.84 37.62 22.80
C VAL A 357 57.43 37.06 22.52
N GLY A 358 57.06 36.10 23.38
CA GLY A 358 55.74 35.93 24.01
C GLY A 358 54.87 34.84 23.39
N GLY A 359 54.41 33.78 24.07
CA GLY A 359 54.50 33.36 25.47
C GLY A 359 53.43 32.29 25.72
N LYS A 360 53.80 31.25 26.50
CA LYS A 360 52.98 30.29 27.29
C LYS A 360 52.13 29.24 26.55
N GLU A 361 52.58 27.98 26.60
CA GLU A 361 52.13 26.85 27.48
C GLU A 361 50.87 26.17 26.92
N VAL A 362 50.92 24.99 26.27
CA VAL A 362 51.31 23.63 26.72
C VAL A 362 50.64 23.21 28.03
N PHE A 363 49.64 22.33 27.92
CA PHE A 363 49.53 21.17 28.82
C PHE A 363 48.98 19.97 28.04
N ALA A 364 49.82 18.95 27.94
CA ALA A 364 49.45 17.59 27.61
C ALA A 364 48.85 16.90 28.85
N GLY A 365 47.92 15.97 28.63
CA GLY A 365 47.32 15.17 29.70
C GLY A 365 46.68 13.91 29.15
N ASN A 366 47.49 12.86 29.03
CA ASN A 366 47.08 11.48 28.84
C ASN A 366 46.09 11.03 29.92
N VAL A 367 45.10 10.21 29.55
CA VAL A 367 44.62 9.13 30.43
C VAL A 367 44.63 7.82 29.64
N SER A 368 45.30 6.87 30.27
CA SER A 368 45.63 5.52 29.82
C SER A 368 44.48 4.53 30.03
N ALA A 369 44.58 3.46 29.25
CA ALA A 369 43.91 2.16 29.24
C ALA A 369 43.41 1.58 30.57
N ASN A 370 42.41 0.70 30.44
CA ASN A 370 42.43 -0.56 31.18
C ASN A 370 42.13 -1.74 30.25
N ASP A 371 43.06 -2.67 30.24
CA ASP A 371 43.09 -3.95 29.55
C ASP A 371 42.13 -4.96 30.20
N LYS A 372 41.63 -5.89 29.39
CA LYS A 372 41.70 -7.34 29.68
C LYS A 372 41.38 -8.16 28.43
N SER A 373 42.46 -8.66 27.86
CA SER A 373 42.56 -9.76 26.91
C SER A 373 41.82 -11.03 27.33
N ASN A 374 41.28 -11.77 26.36
CA ASN A 374 41.64 -13.18 26.23
C ASN A 374 41.72 -13.59 24.75
N VAL A 375 42.91 -14.08 24.42
CA VAL A 375 43.37 -14.57 23.12
C VAL A 375 43.20 -16.08 23.10
N PHE A 376 42.71 -16.64 21.98
CA PHE A 376 43.32 -17.84 21.41
C PHE A 376 43.26 -17.75 19.88
N SER A 377 44.42 -17.46 19.31
CA SER A 377 44.76 -17.67 17.91
C SER A 377 45.44 -19.03 17.79
N LYS A 378 45.18 -19.75 16.70
CA LYS A 378 46.24 -20.39 15.92
C LYS A 378 45.76 -20.68 14.49
N ASN A 379 46.46 -20.05 13.56
CA ASN A 379 46.50 -20.39 12.14
C ASN A 379 47.14 -21.78 11.93
N ASP A 380 46.84 -22.47 10.82
CA ASP A 380 47.65 -22.43 9.59
C ASP A 380 47.47 -23.69 8.70
N THR A 381 47.25 -23.42 7.41
CA THR A 381 47.78 -24.12 6.22
C THR A 381 47.29 -25.52 5.78
N ASN A 382 47.14 -25.58 4.43
CA ASN A 382 47.46 -26.66 3.50
C ASN A 382 46.36 -27.61 2.95
N SER A 383 46.10 -27.37 1.64
CA SER A 383 46.25 -28.30 0.52
C SER A 383 45.26 -29.46 0.31
N LEU A 384 44.58 -29.39 -0.85
CA LEU A 384 44.48 -30.42 -1.89
C LEU A 384 44.17 -31.89 -1.50
N LYS A 385 42.99 -32.36 -1.95
CA LYS A 385 42.68 -33.69 -2.56
C LYS A 385 41.22 -33.62 -3.04
N LYS A 386 40.90 -33.48 -4.33
CA LYS A 386 40.90 -34.49 -5.42
C LYS A 386 40.14 -35.77 -5.00
N TRP A 387 39.03 -36.08 -5.67
CA TRP A 387 38.91 -37.28 -6.52
C TRP A 387 37.59 -37.31 -7.32
N GLU A 388 37.76 -37.73 -8.57
CA GLU A 388 36.80 -37.88 -9.66
C GLU A 388 36.12 -39.24 -9.60
N LYS A 389 34.95 -39.31 -10.25
CA LYS A 389 34.36 -40.39 -11.09
C LYS A 389 34.75 -41.86 -10.88
N ASP A 390 33.74 -42.72 -10.93
CA ASP A 390 33.42 -43.63 -12.05
C ASP A 390 32.13 -44.40 -11.66
N GLY A 391 31.20 -44.85 -12.51
CA GLY A 391 31.16 -45.09 -13.96
C GLY A 391 30.27 -46.33 -14.21
N GLY A 392 29.63 -46.44 -15.38
CA GLY A 392 28.94 -47.67 -15.86
C GLY A 392 27.49 -47.47 -16.36
N THR A 393 27.22 -46.84 -17.51
CA THR A 393 27.09 -47.40 -18.90
C THR A 393 26.00 -48.47 -19.06
N ILE A 394 25.10 -48.40 -20.05
CA ILE A 394 25.23 -49.06 -21.37
C ILE A 394 24.28 -48.42 -22.42
N GLU A 395 24.89 -48.01 -23.56
CA GLU A 395 24.51 -48.16 -24.99
C GLU A 395 23.06 -47.95 -25.47
N LYS A 396 22.72 -47.51 -26.69
CA LYS A 396 23.29 -47.17 -28.03
C LYS A 396 22.04 -46.57 -28.77
N ARG A 397 22.02 -45.76 -29.84
CA ARG A 397 22.85 -45.65 -31.04
C ARG A 397 22.35 -44.44 -31.87
N SER A 398 23.31 -43.73 -32.49
CA SER A 398 23.33 -43.20 -33.88
C SER A 398 22.16 -42.38 -34.44
N GLN A 399 22.40 -41.10 -34.78
CA GLN A 399 22.57 -40.56 -36.16
C GLN A 399 21.20 -40.22 -36.81
N GLU A 400 20.97 -39.13 -37.55
CA GLU A 400 21.84 -38.27 -38.35
C GLU A 400 21.10 -36.97 -38.72
N THR A 401 21.89 -35.92 -38.89
CA THR A 401 21.75 -34.72 -39.75
C THR A 401 20.55 -34.60 -40.72
N ASN A 402 19.89 -33.45 -40.81
CA ASN A 402 20.30 -32.34 -41.69
C ASN A 402 19.31 -31.15 -41.74
N ASN A 403 19.92 -29.98 -41.94
CA ASN A 403 19.34 -28.70 -42.36
C ASN A 403 18.63 -28.77 -43.73
N HIS A 404 17.51 -28.06 -43.92
CA HIS A 404 17.44 -26.76 -44.66
C HIS A 404 16.01 -26.41 -45.14
N ASN A 405 15.66 -25.14 -44.91
CA ASN A 405 14.97 -24.16 -45.78
C ASN A 405 13.97 -24.63 -46.85
N GLY A 406 12.77 -24.02 -46.83
CA GLY A 406 11.91 -23.94 -48.01
C GLY A 406 10.55 -23.28 -47.75
N CYS A 407 10.41 -22.04 -48.22
CA CYS A 407 9.20 -21.20 -48.26
C CYS A 407 7.95 -21.84 -48.92
N ILE A 408 6.76 -21.56 -48.33
CA ILE A 408 5.42 -21.10 -48.85
C ILE A 408 5.07 -21.44 -50.34
N PRO A 409 3.79 -21.63 -50.83
CA PRO A 409 2.51 -21.19 -50.25
C PRO A 409 1.17 -21.93 -50.60
N VAL A 410 0.06 -21.39 -50.06
CA VAL A 410 -1.37 -21.42 -50.51
C VAL A 410 -2.23 -22.70 -50.37
N LYS A 411 -3.33 -22.58 -49.59
CA LYS A 411 -4.76 -22.68 -49.99
C LYS A 411 -5.65 -22.69 -48.73
N ARG A 412 -6.45 -21.65 -48.49
CA ARG A 412 -7.88 -21.54 -48.86
C ARG A 412 -8.72 -22.76 -48.44
N SER A 413 -9.38 -22.62 -47.29
CA SER A 413 -10.85 -22.74 -47.13
C SER A 413 -11.22 -22.19 -45.76
#